data_AF-K5X030-F1
#
_entry.id   AF-K5X030-F1
#
_cell.length_a   1.000
_cell.length_b   1.000
_cell.length_c   1.000
_cell.angle_alpha   90.00
_cell.angle_beta   90.00
_cell.angle_gamma   90.00
#
_symmetry.space_group_name_H-M   'P 1'
#
loop_
_entity.id
_entity.type
_entity.pdbx_description
1 polymer ?
#
loop_
_entity_poly.entity_id
_entity_poly.type
_entity_poly.pdbx_seq_one_letter_code
_entity_poly.pdbx_strand_id
1 'polypeptide(L)'
;MSSEGQIFKRDGQPIKFFLAAGPTYVTEKAGLRPRDVKELATKIKAYGGRLVQDIREAEVWIASDTALRTYKRYCGNDPDHRAEGASFVLKCIKRKAFQAERRKKRVPMRGCPPGRRSRFTAEEDELLCRWIAQEIPDVNTKGRNG
;
A
#
# COMPACT_ATOMS: atom_id res chain seq x y z
N MET A 1 12.66 -28.76 23.73
CA MET A 1 13.11 -27.72 22.78
C MET A 1 12.32 -26.46 23.08
N SER A 2 12.99 -25.47 23.67
CA SER A 2 12.36 -24.35 24.37
C SER A 2 11.54 -23.42 23.45
N SER A 3 10.28 -23.22 23.82
CA SER A 3 9.30 -22.31 23.20
C SER A 3 9.59 -20.82 23.46
N GLU A 4 10.83 -20.46 23.78
CA GLU A 4 11.21 -19.12 24.20
C GLU A 4 11.65 -18.30 22.98
N GLY A 5 10.72 -17.55 22.39
CA GLY A 5 11.06 -16.58 21.34
C GLY A 5 10.13 -16.53 20.13
N GLN A 6 8.97 -17.17 20.17
CA GLN A 6 7.98 -17.12 19.08
C GLN A 6 7.26 -15.76 19.06
N ILE A 7 7.96 -14.71 18.60
CA ILE A 7 7.44 -13.33 18.59
C ILE A 7 6.49 -13.07 17.42
N PHE A 8 6.57 -13.85 16.34
CA PHE A 8 5.76 -13.68 15.14
C PHE A 8 4.51 -14.56 15.15
N LYS A 9 3.85 -14.65 16.29
CA LYS A 9 2.56 -15.33 16.45
C LYS A 9 1.50 -14.38 17.01
N ARG A 10 0.27 -14.51 16.55
CA ARG A 10 -0.92 -13.85 17.09
C ARG A 10 -1.97 -14.91 17.35
N ASP A 11 -2.49 -14.99 18.57
CA ASP A 11 -3.53 -15.96 18.97
C ASP A 11 -3.20 -17.41 18.61
N GLY A 12 -1.93 -17.80 18.77
CA GLY A 12 -1.42 -19.14 18.44
C GLY A 12 -1.13 -19.38 16.94
N GLN A 13 -1.56 -18.48 16.06
CA GLN A 13 -1.31 -18.57 14.62
C GLN A 13 -0.05 -17.80 14.21
N PRO A 14 0.76 -18.31 13.26
CA PRO A 14 1.93 -17.61 12.77
C PRO A 14 1.52 -16.43 11.89
N ILE A 15 2.11 -15.27 12.13
CA ILE A 15 1.92 -14.08 11.29
C ILE A 15 2.48 -14.36 9.90
N LYS A 16 1.71 -14.04 8.87
CA LYS A 16 2.09 -14.28 7.47
C LYS A 16 2.91 -13.12 6.91
N PHE A 17 4.08 -13.42 6.38
CA PHE A 17 5.02 -12.47 5.79
C PHE A 17 5.22 -12.74 4.31
N PHE A 18 5.26 -11.68 3.52
CA PHE A 18 5.71 -11.69 2.13
C PHE A 18 7.02 -10.89 2.02
N LEU A 19 8.02 -11.46 1.36
CA LEU A 19 9.30 -10.79 1.10
C LEU A 19 9.30 -10.32 -0.36
N ALA A 20 9.24 -9.00 -0.57
CA ALA A 20 9.22 -8.42 -1.91
C ALA A 20 10.62 -8.47 -2.56
N ALA A 21 11.01 -9.64 -3.05
CA ALA A 21 12.33 -9.88 -3.65
C ALA A 21 12.45 -9.40 -5.11
N GLY A 22 11.33 -9.24 -5.81
CA GLY A 22 11.30 -8.94 -7.24
C GLY A 22 10.07 -8.13 -7.65
N PRO A 23 9.78 -8.05 -8.96
CA PRO A 23 8.62 -7.34 -9.46
C PRO A 23 7.34 -7.96 -8.88
N THR A 24 6.47 -7.10 -8.38
CA THR A 24 5.13 -7.44 -7.91
C THR A 24 4.11 -6.56 -8.61
N TYR A 25 2.82 -6.85 -8.42
CA TYR A 25 1.75 -5.98 -8.91
C TYR A 25 1.81 -4.56 -8.31
N VAL A 26 2.57 -4.35 -7.21
CA VAL A 26 2.74 -3.05 -6.57
C VAL A 26 3.89 -2.25 -7.20
N THR A 27 4.99 -2.92 -7.54
CA THR A 27 6.16 -2.26 -8.14
C THR A 27 7.03 -3.25 -8.91
N GLU A 28 7.49 -2.83 -10.10
CA GLU A 28 8.34 -3.65 -10.97
C GLU A 28 9.85 -3.41 -10.76
N LYS A 29 10.24 -2.25 -10.22
CA LYS A 29 11.62 -1.75 -10.32
C LYS A 29 12.47 -1.91 -9.05
N ALA A 30 11.88 -2.30 -7.92
CA ALA A 30 12.58 -2.31 -6.64
C ALA A 30 12.15 -3.48 -5.76
N GLY A 31 13.12 -4.31 -5.38
CA GLY A 31 12.97 -5.47 -4.51
C GLY A 31 14.11 -5.60 -3.50
N LEU A 32 13.94 -6.49 -2.54
CA LEU A 32 14.97 -6.90 -1.58
C LEU A 32 16.08 -7.65 -2.31
N ARG A 33 17.34 -7.45 -1.87
CA ARG A 33 18.47 -8.20 -2.41
C ARG A 33 18.33 -9.68 -2.04
N PRO A 34 18.76 -10.63 -2.90
CA PRO A 34 18.63 -12.06 -2.61
C PRO A 34 19.24 -12.50 -1.27
N ARG A 35 20.36 -11.88 -0.88
CA ARG A 35 20.99 -12.10 0.43
C ARG A 35 20.08 -11.70 1.58
N ASP A 36 19.49 -10.51 1.52
CA ASP A 36 18.61 -10.00 2.57
C ASP A 36 17.34 -10.86 2.66
N VAL A 37 16.80 -11.32 1.52
CA VAL A 37 15.66 -12.25 1.48
C VAL A 37 15.97 -13.54 2.24
N LYS A 38 17.12 -14.16 1.98
CA LYS A 38 17.52 -15.40 2.67
C LYS A 38 17.71 -15.19 4.17
N GLU A 39 18.37 -14.11 4.57
CA GLU A 39 18.59 -13.79 5.98
C GLU A 39 17.28 -13.49 6.72
N LEU A 40 16.39 -12.71 6.12
CA LEU A 40 15.07 -12.39 6.67
C LEU A 40 14.17 -13.63 6.73
N ALA A 41 14.17 -14.47 5.68
CA ALA A 41 13.40 -15.70 5.64
C ALA A 41 13.77 -16.65 6.80
N THR A 42 15.07 -16.84 7.05
CA THR A 42 15.57 -17.65 8.17
C THR A 42 15.12 -17.06 9.51
N LYS A 43 15.25 -15.75 9.70
CA LYS A 43 14.85 -15.08 10.94
C LYS A 43 13.35 -15.16 11.17
N ILE A 44 12.53 -14.88 10.17
CA ILE A 44 11.06 -14.92 10.31
C ILE A 44 10.61 -16.33 10.71
N LYS A 45 11.11 -17.37 10.03
CA LYS A 45 10.78 -18.77 10.35
C LYS A 45 11.25 -19.17 11.75
N ALA A 46 12.49 -18.83 12.12
CA ALA A 46 13.04 -19.17 13.44
C ALA A 46 12.24 -18.57 14.59
N TYR A 47 11.65 -17.39 14.39
CA TYR A 47 10.88 -16.66 15.39
C TYR A 47 9.35 -16.87 15.25
N GLY A 48 8.93 -17.91 14.52
CA GLY A 48 7.55 -18.39 14.50
C GLY A 48 6.64 -17.80 13.44
N GLY A 49 7.17 -17.02 12.50
CA GLY A 49 6.42 -16.44 11.40
C GLY A 49 6.34 -17.39 10.21
N ARG A 50 5.33 -17.19 9.35
CA ARG A 50 5.12 -17.97 8.12
C ARG A 50 5.46 -17.11 6.91
N LEU A 51 6.25 -17.65 5.99
CA LEU A 51 6.44 -17.02 4.67
C LEU A 51 5.35 -17.50 3.72
N VAL A 52 4.77 -16.57 2.97
CA VAL A 52 3.83 -16.85 1.89
C VAL A 52 4.39 -16.35 0.57
N GLN A 53 3.99 -17.01 -0.53
CA GLN A 53 4.39 -16.63 -1.88
C GLN A 53 3.46 -15.59 -2.48
N ASP A 54 2.16 -15.65 -2.13
CA ASP A 54 1.22 -14.61 -2.53
C ASP A 54 1.24 -13.46 -1.52
N ILE A 55 1.47 -12.27 -2.04
CA ILE A 55 1.43 -11.00 -1.33
C ILE A 55 0.03 -10.72 -0.76
N ARG A 56 -1.05 -11.19 -1.38
CA ARG A 56 -2.44 -11.02 -0.88
C ARG A 56 -2.75 -11.88 0.35
N GLU A 57 -1.97 -12.92 0.62
CA GLU A 57 -2.14 -13.74 1.82
C GLU A 57 -1.35 -13.21 3.02
N ALA A 58 -0.42 -12.27 2.79
CA ALA A 58 0.47 -11.79 3.82
C ALA A 58 -0.13 -10.64 4.63
N GLU A 59 -0.03 -10.72 5.95
CA GLU A 59 -0.34 -9.59 6.83
C GLU A 59 0.77 -8.53 6.79
N VAL A 60 2.03 -8.96 6.61
CA VAL A 60 3.19 -8.08 6.61
C VAL A 60 4.01 -8.24 5.34
N TRP A 61 4.14 -7.17 4.58
CA TRP A 61 4.97 -7.09 3.39
C TRP A 61 6.30 -6.44 3.74
N ILE A 62 7.40 -7.17 3.58
CA ILE A 62 8.74 -6.64 3.77
C ILE A 62 9.26 -6.16 2.42
N ALA A 63 9.50 -4.85 2.33
CA ALA A 63 9.99 -4.18 1.13
C ALA A 63 11.39 -3.59 1.36
N SER A 64 12.10 -3.32 0.26
CA SER A 64 13.30 -2.49 0.28
C SER A 64 12.94 -1.05 0.65
N ASP A 65 13.90 -0.31 1.22
CA ASP A 65 13.66 1.08 1.64
C ASP A 65 13.24 1.99 0.47
N THR A 66 13.74 1.72 -0.73
CA THR A 66 13.37 2.44 -1.97
C THR A 66 11.93 2.20 -2.38
N ALA A 67 11.41 0.98 -2.20
CA ALA A 67 10.04 0.62 -2.54
C ALA A 67 9.05 0.84 -1.39
N LEU A 68 9.54 0.99 -0.16
CA LEU A 68 8.72 0.99 1.06
C LEU A 68 7.62 2.05 1.04
N ARG A 69 7.91 3.25 0.53
CA ARG A 69 6.91 4.33 0.43
C ARG A 69 5.74 3.93 -0.48
N THR A 70 6.03 3.27 -1.59
CA THR A 70 5.01 2.77 -2.52
C THR A 70 4.15 1.72 -1.85
N TYR A 71 4.77 0.70 -1.23
CA TYR A 71 4.04 -0.34 -0.51
C TYR A 71 3.20 0.21 0.64
N LYS A 72 3.73 1.16 1.43
CA LYS A 72 2.96 1.83 2.50
C LYS A 72 1.74 2.58 1.97
N ARG A 73 1.81 3.15 0.76
CA ARG A 73 0.66 3.82 0.13
C ARG A 73 -0.42 2.82 -0.26
N TYR A 74 -0.04 1.66 -0.82
CA TYR A 74 -0.97 0.59 -1.17
C TYR A 74 -1.65 -0.02 0.07
N CYS A 75 -0.85 -0.38 1.08
CA CYS A 75 -1.36 -0.88 2.36
C CYS A 75 -2.17 0.17 3.15
N GLY A 76 -2.02 1.46 2.85
CA GLY A 76 -2.65 2.54 3.62
C GLY A 76 -4.17 2.49 3.66
N ASN A 77 -4.80 1.89 2.63
CA ASN A 77 -6.25 1.74 2.54
C ASN A 77 -6.76 0.36 2.97
N ASP A 78 -5.86 -0.63 3.08
CA ASP A 78 -6.22 -2.01 3.42
C ASP A 78 -5.85 -2.29 4.89
N PRO A 79 -6.82 -2.58 5.79
CA PRO A 79 -6.54 -2.82 7.19
C PRO A 79 -5.72 -4.10 7.43
N ASP A 80 -5.83 -5.10 6.57
CA ASP A 80 -5.31 -6.44 6.76
C ASP A 80 -3.83 -6.56 6.33
N HIS A 81 -3.39 -5.67 5.43
CA HIS A 81 -2.01 -5.66 4.91
C HIS A 81 -1.19 -4.49 5.42
N ARG A 82 0.03 -4.74 5.90
CA ARG A 82 0.98 -3.70 6.32
C ARG A 82 2.31 -3.82 5.59
N ALA A 83 2.88 -2.70 5.18
CA ALA A 83 4.21 -2.64 4.57
C ALA A 83 5.28 -2.14 5.55
N GLU A 84 6.37 -2.89 5.68
CA GLU A 84 7.52 -2.58 6.52
C GLU A 84 8.86 -2.77 5.82
N GLY A 85 9.90 -2.10 6.32
CA GLY A 85 11.26 -2.27 5.81
C GLY A 85 11.96 -3.49 6.41
N ALA A 86 13.08 -3.92 5.82
CA ALA A 86 13.89 -5.04 6.32
C ALA A 86 14.31 -4.89 7.80
N SER A 87 14.56 -3.65 8.26
CA SER A 87 14.94 -3.36 9.65
C SER A 87 13.84 -3.70 10.67
N PHE A 88 12.58 -3.81 10.26
CA PHE A 88 11.44 -4.13 11.12
C PHE A 88 11.60 -5.48 11.82
N VAL A 89 11.98 -6.51 11.06
CA VAL A 89 12.16 -7.88 11.59
C VAL A 89 13.23 -7.87 12.68
N LEU A 90 14.36 -7.20 12.44
CA LEU A 90 15.45 -7.06 13.41
C LEU A 90 15.02 -6.29 14.66
N LYS A 91 14.23 -5.22 14.50
CA LYS A 91 13.68 -4.45 15.64
C LYS A 91 12.74 -5.29 16.49
N CYS A 92 11.87 -6.09 15.88
CA CYS A 92 10.96 -6.99 16.60
C CYS A 92 11.74 -8.05 17.39
N ILE A 93 12.76 -8.65 16.76
CA ILE A 93 13.65 -9.61 17.43
C ILE A 93 14.37 -8.98 18.62
N LYS A 94 14.98 -7.81 18.41
CA LYS A 94 15.70 -7.08 19.48
C LYS A 94 14.79 -6.74 20.65
N ARG A 95 13.53 -6.38 20.38
CA ARG A 95 12.52 -6.03 21.39
C ARG A 95 11.77 -7.22 21.97
N LYS A 96 12.03 -8.44 21.47
CA LYS A 96 11.32 -9.68 21.81
C LYS A 96 9.78 -9.55 21.70
N ALA A 97 9.29 -8.70 20.80
CA ALA A 97 7.87 -8.42 20.64
C ALA A 97 7.53 -8.01 19.21
N PHE A 98 6.39 -8.46 18.69
CA PHE A 98 5.85 -7.97 17.43
C PHE A 98 5.22 -6.59 17.63
N GLN A 99 5.88 -5.57 17.09
CA GLN A 99 5.39 -4.20 17.24
C GLN A 99 4.42 -3.85 16.12
N ALA A 100 3.13 -4.04 16.38
CA ALA A 100 2.08 -3.47 15.55
C ALA A 100 2.11 -1.95 15.70
N GLU A 101 2.54 -1.21 14.67
CA GLU A 101 2.44 0.24 14.69
C GLU A 101 0.95 0.58 14.63
N ARG A 102 0.45 1.28 15.67
CA ARG A 102 -0.94 1.71 15.77
C ARG A 102 -1.20 2.63 14.58
N ARG A 103 -1.91 2.16 13.54
CA ARG A 103 -2.25 2.98 12.39
C ARG A 103 -2.92 4.26 12.88
N LYS A 104 -2.37 5.42 12.51
CA LYS A 104 -3.06 6.69 12.74
C LYS A 104 -4.39 6.59 11.99
N LYS A 105 -5.52 6.57 12.71
CA LYS A 105 -6.83 6.74 12.08
C LYS A 105 -6.70 7.96 11.17
N ARG A 106 -6.88 7.80 9.86
CA ARG A 106 -7.02 8.94 8.97
C ARG A 106 -8.21 9.72 9.52
N VAL A 107 -7.92 10.90 10.08
CA VAL A 107 -8.99 11.84 10.42
C VAL A 107 -9.73 12.06 9.10
N PRO A 108 -11.04 11.83 9.03
CA PRO A 108 -11.79 12.12 7.81
C PRO A 108 -11.43 13.55 7.43
N MET A 109 -11.07 13.73 6.15
CA MET A 109 -10.79 15.05 5.61
C MET A 109 -12.00 15.91 5.99
N ARG A 110 -11.77 17.04 6.69
CA ARG A 110 -12.88 17.97 6.98
C ARG A 110 -13.56 18.23 5.64
N GLY A 111 -14.85 17.96 5.55
CA GLY A 111 -15.62 18.25 4.34
C GLY A 111 -15.28 19.67 3.92
N CYS A 112 -15.03 19.86 2.63
CA CYS A 112 -14.99 21.21 2.09
C CYS A 112 -16.34 21.83 2.49
N PRO A 113 -16.38 22.96 3.23
CA PRO A 113 -17.63 23.69 3.40
C PRO A 113 -18.23 23.85 2.00
N PRO A 114 -19.54 23.67 1.81
CA PRO A 114 -20.12 23.90 0.50
C PRO A 114 -19.70 25.30 0.07
N GLY A 115 -18.78 25.36 -0.90
CA GLY A 115 -18.43 26.62 -1.52
C GLY A 115 -19.72 27.17 -2.09
N ARG A 116 -19.94 28.49 -2.01
CA ARG A 116 -20.92 29.10 -2.89
C ARG A 116 -20.48 28.68 -4.30
N ARG A 117 -21.30 27.90 -5.01
CA ARG A 117 -21.15 27.79 -6.46
C ARG A 117 -21.13 29.23 -6.95
N SER A 118 -19.99 29.69 -7.48
CA SER A 118 -20.01 30.90 -8.28
C SER A 118 -20.98 30.60 -9.40
N ARG A 119 -22.09 31.33 -9.45
CA ARG A 119 -22.88 31.37 -10.68
C ARG A 119 -21.94 32.00 -11.68
N PHE A 120 -21.69 31.31 -12.80
CA PHE A 120 -21.03 31.95 -13.92
C PHE A 120 -21.77 33.25 -14.24
N THR A 121 -21.04 34.31 -14.54
CA THR A 121 -21.65 35.48 -15.17
C THR A 121 -22.13 35.08 -16.57
N ALA A 122 -23.04 35.87 -17.15
CA ALA A 122 -23.49 35.62 -18.52
C ALA A 122 -22.31 35.60 -19.52
N GLU A 123 -21.28 36.42 -19.28
CA GLU A 123 -20.04 36.45 -20.06
C GLU A 123 -19.23 35.16 -19.92
N GLU A 124 -19.14 34.60 -18.71
CA GLU A 124 -18.43 33.34 -18.45
C GLU A 124 -19.17 32.14 -19.06
N ASP A 125 -20.50 32.12 -19.02
CA ASP A 125 -21.33 31.10 -19.68
C ASP A 125 -21.17 31.17 -21.21
N GLU A 126 -21.13 32.37 -21.80
CA GLU A 126 -20.88 32.54 -23.25
C GLU A 126 -19.47 32.07 -23.65
N LEU A 127 -18.45 32.40 -22.85
CA LEU A 127 -17.09 31.94 -23.07
C LEU A 127 -16.99 30.41 -22.95
N LEU A 128 -17.68 29.81 -21.97
CA LEU A 128 -17.75 28.37 -21.80
C LEU A 128 -18.45 27.69 -22.98
N CYS A 129 -19.61 28.20 -23.42
CA CYS A 129 -20.31 27.69 -24.59
C CYS A 129 -19.47 27.78 -25.86
N ARG A 130 -18.75 28.89 -26.07
CA ARG A 130 -17.85 29.07 -27.21
C ARG A 130 -16.69 28.07 -27.17
N TRP A 131 -16.09 27.85 -26.00
CA TRP A 131 -15.01 26.88 -25.84
C TRP A 131 -15.49 25.45 -26.12
N ILE A 132 -16.65 25.05 -25.58
CA ILE A 132 -17.25 23.74 -25.83
C ILE A 132 -17.55 23.53 -27.33
N ALA A 133 -18.09 24.56 -28.00
CA ALA A 133 -18.38 24.50 -29.43
C ALA A 133 -17.12 24.41 -30.32
N GLN A 134 -15.97 24.90 -29.84
CA GLN A 134 -14.69 24.79 -30.54
C GLN A 134 -14.00 23.44 -30.29
N GLU A 135 -14.15 22.89 -29.09
CA GLU A 135 -13.42 21.69 -28.65
C GLU A 135 -14.17 20.38 -28.95
N ILE A 136 -15.49 20.41 -29.14
CA ILE A 136 -16.27 19.23 -29.56
C ILE A 136 -16.28 19.15 -31.10
N PRO A 137 -15.53 18.23 -31.72
CA PRO A 137 -15.63 18.01 -33.16
C PRO A 137 -17.02 17.45 -33.54
N ASP A 138 -17.51 17.89 -34.70
CA ASP A 138 -18.80 17.57 -35.28
C ASP A 138 -19.21 16.08 -35.14
N VAL A 139 -20.47 15.88 -34.77
CA VAL A 139 -21.17 14.60 -34.57
C VAL A 139 -21.20 13.74 -35.85
N ASN A 140 -20.79 14.27 -37.00
CA ASN A 140 -20.66 13.51 -38.25
C ASN A 140 -19.48 12.53 -38.28
N THR A 141 -18.59 12.55 -37.28
CA THR A 141 -17.57 11.52 -37.12
C THR A 141 -18.14 10.34 -36.32
N LYS A 142 -18.68 9.34 -37.03
CA LYS A 142 -19.13 8.03 -36.51
C LYS A 142 -18.30 7.56 -35.30
N GLY A 143 -18.93 7.37 -34.13
CA GLY A 143 -18.24 6.65 -33.06
C GLY A 143 -18.83 6.68 -31.66
N ARG A 144 -19.99 6.04 -31.47
CA ARG A 144 -20.26 5.05 -30.41
C ARG A 144 -21.74 4.67 -30.44
N ASN A 145 -22.04 3.57 -31.14
CA ASN A 145 -23.23 2.81 -30.80
C ASN A 145 -23.02 2.24 -29.40
N GLY A 146 -23.98 2.47 -28.51
CA GLY A 146 -24.07 1.77 -27.23
C GLY A 146 -24.44 0.30 -27.40
#